data_AF-A0A7S2M6D8-F1
#
_entry.id   AF-A0A7S2M6D8-F1
#
_cell.length_a   1.000
_cell.length_b   1.000
_cell.length_c   1.000
_cell.angle_alpha   90.00
_cell.angle_beta   90.00
_cell.angle_gamma   90.00
#
_symmetry.space_group_name_H-M   'P 1'
#
loop_
_entity.id
_entity.type
_entity.pdbx_description
1 polymer ?
#
loop_
_entity_poly.entity_id
_entity_poly.type
_entity_poly.pdbx_seq_one_letter_code
_entity_poly.pdbx_strand_id
1 'polypeptide(L)'
;GLVRLLQELQNCSHIRRVHALDVTLQDLRERSADRRIVAHFLDRVLSPDLLREEVRAHVRPFCAWRGLDADEAVEEYVLELAEQVYHQDQELCLHRAAALIPCLASAEGQARCLVELLKRWDDGGTPTDLQPLIAEAEGWRPDLRDAVKDQLALRKVKRVLRKYGLIGEGSGDVSFVRMAWYNTRIVYHLLSRSDGDASTLRDSLAILEVLPQQFTRAEALFIRLTHLVAAIPLDGAGGPGAA
;
A
#
# COMPACT_ATOMS: atom_id res chain seq x y z
N GLY A 1 -16.31 -12.46 41.86
CA GLY A 1 -14.85 -12.48 42.09
C GLY A 1 -14.24 -13.81 41.69
N LEU A 2 -14.49 -14.87 42.46
CA LEU A 2 -13.79 -16.15 42.33
C LEU A 2 -14.21 -17.00 41.10
N VAL A 3 -15.51 -17.03 40.79
CA VAL A 3 -16.04 -17.74 39.60
C VAL A 3 -15.47 -17.20 38.29
N ARG A 4 -15.38 -15.87 38.16
CA ARG A 4 -14.78 -15.22 37.00
C ARG A 4 -13.30 -15.54 36.86
N LEU A 5 -12.54 -15.50 37.95
CA LEU A 5 -11.12 -15.85 37.95
C LEU A 5 -10.89 -17.32 37.56
N LEU A 6 -11.72 -18.24 38.06
CA LEU A 6 -11.66 -19.66 37.68
C LEU A 6 -11.92 -19.84 36.18
N GLN A 7 -12.90 -19.12 35.62
CA GLN A 7 -13.16 -19.14 34.19
C GLN A 7 -11.99 -18.61 33.38
N GLU A 8 -11.39 -17.48 33.79
CA GLU A 8 -10.20 -16.90 33.14
C GLU A 8 -9.02 -17.90 33.15
N LEU A 9 -8.80 -18.60 34.28
CA LEU A 9 -7.76 -19.63 34.40
C LEU A 9 -8.04 -20.87 33.52
N GLN A 10 -9.29 -21.30 33.45
CA GLN A 10 -9.69 -22.40 32.56
C GLN A 10 -9.47 -22.02 31.10
N ASN A 11 -9.74 -20.78 30.72
CA ASN A 11 -9.49 -20.26 29.39
C ASN A 11 -7.99 -20.24 29.05
N CYS A 12 -7.13 -19.73 29.95
CA CYS A 12 -5.66 -19.81 29.78
C CYS A 12 -5.19 -21.27 29.57
N SER A 13 -5.69 -22.19 30.42
CA SER A 13 -5.33 -23.60 30.34
C SER A 13 -5.77 -24.24 29.01
N HIS A 14 -6.96 -23.88 28.53
CA HIS A 14 -7.47 -24.34 27.23
C HIS A 14 -6.58 -23.85 26.08
N ILE A 15 -6.29 -22.54 26.01
CA ILE A 15 -5.46 -21.95 24.95
C ILE A 15 -4.09 -22.62 24.91
N ARG A 16 -3.47 -22.81 26.09
CA ARG A 16 -2.17 -23.48 26.20
C ARG A 16 -2.19 -24.93 25.75
N ARG A 17 -3.21 -25.69 26.14
CA ARG A 17 -3.29 -27.14 25.85
C ARG A 17 -3.69 -27.44 24.41
N VAL A 18 -4.62 -26.67 23.85
CA VAL A 18 -5.21 -26.94 22.53
C VAL A 18 -4.44 -26.22 21.43
N HIS A 19 -3.96 -25.01 21.69
CA HIS A 19 -3.32 -24.17 20.68
C HIS A 19 -1.83 -23.95 20.91
N ALA A 20 -1.25 -24.55 21.96
CA ALA A 20 0.16 -24.42 22.32
C ALA A 20 0.64 -22.95 22.43
N LEU A 21 -0.23 -22.07 22.91
CA LEU A 21 0.07 -20.65 23.10
C LEU A 21 0.03 -20.31 24.58
N ASP A 22 1.11 -19.72 25.08
CA ASP A 22 1.18 -19.22 26.45
C ASP A 22 0.56 -17.82 26.53
N VAL A 23 -0.57 -17.72 27.22
CA VAL A 23 -1.33 -16.47 27.41
C VAL A 23 -1.48 -16.22 28.90
N THR A 24 -1.19 -15.00 29.35
CA THR A 24 -1.32 -14.63 30.76
C THR A 24 -2.76 -14.26 31.11
N LEU A 25 -3.10 -14.30 32.40
CA LEU A 25 -4.39 -13.81 32.88
C LEU A 25 -4.59 -12.32 32.60
N GLN A 26 -3.51 -11.55 32.52
CA GLN A 26 -3.58 -10.12 32.21
C GLN A 26 -4.04 -9.93 30.77
N ASP A 27 -3.49 -10.71 29.84
CA ASP A 27 -3.86 -10.66 28.42
C ASP A 27 -5.35 -10.93 28.22
N LEU A 28 -5.95 -11.86 28.98
CA LEU A 28 -7.39 -12.18 28.91
C LEU A 28 -8.33 -11.14 29.51
N ARG A 29 -7.82 -10.22 30.34
CA ARG A 29 -8.67 -9.25 31.06
C ARG A 29 -8.94 -7.98 30.29
N GLU A 30 -8.16 -7.71 29.26
CA GLU A 30 -8.31 -6.54 28.44
C GLU A 30 -9.48 -6.68 27.46
N ARG A 31 -10.12 -5.56 27.09
CA ARG A 31 -11.23 -5.60 26.12
C ARG A 31 -10.77 -6.06 24.73
N SER A 32 -9.51 -5.84 24.40
CA SER A 32 -8.85 -6.25 23.14
C SER A 32 -8.07 -7.56 23.26
N ALA A 33 -8.26 -8.31 24.35
CA ALA A 33 -7.57 -9.58 24.64
C ALA A 33 -7.55 -10.52 23.45
N ASP A 34 -8.72 -10.76 22.87
CA ASP A 34 -8.90 -11.77 21.85
C ASP A 34 -8.15 -11.44 20.56
N ARG A 35 -8.12 -10.15 20.17
CA ARG A 35 -7.39 -9.68 18.99
C ARG A 35 -5.87 -9.77 19.19
N ARG A 36 -5.37 -9.44 20.39
CA ARG A 36 -3.95 -9.63 20.72
C ARG A 36 -3.54 -11.09 20.74
N ILE A 37 -4.41 -11.97 21.21
CA ILE A 37 -4.16 -13.41 21.19
C ILE A 37 -4.07 -13.92 19.74
N VAL A 38 -4.94 -13.44 18.84
CA VAL A 38 -4.82 -13.71 17.40
C VAL A 38 -3.50 -13.19 16.85
N ALA A 39 -3.11 -11.96 17.17
CA ALA A 39 -1.80 -11.42 16.77
C ALA A 39 -0.66 -12.31 17.28
N HIS A 40 -0.70 -12.80 18.52
CA HIS A 40 0.31 -13.72 19.06
C HIS A 40 0.37 -15.07 18.34
N PHE A 41 -0.77 -15.61 17.88
CA PHE A 41 -0.75 -16.80 17.02
C PHE A 41 -0.02 -16.55 15.71
N LEU A 42 -0.19 -15.37 15.13
CA LEU A 42 0.45 -15.02 13.87
C LEU A 42 1.93 -14.66 14.08
N ASP A 43 2.26 -13.89 15.12
CA ASP A 43 3.61 -13.42 15.43
C ASP A 43 4.59 -14.56 15.77
N ARG A 44 4.11 -15.66 16.35
CA ARG A 44 4.98 -16.83 16.65
C ARG A 44 5.45 -17.57 15.39
N VAL A 45 4.77 -17.38 14.27
CA VAL A 45 5.14 -18.02 13.00
C VAL A 45 6.23 -17.20 12.33
N LEU A 46 7.45 -17.74 12.29
CA LEU A 46 8.58 -17.04 11.69
C LEU A 46 8.57 -17.05 10.16
N SER A 47 8.08 -18.14 9.54
CA SER A 47 8.02 -18.28 8.08
C SER A 47 6.66 -17.85 7.54
N PRO A 48 6.58 -16.86 6.62
CA PRO A 48 5.32 -16.43 6.01
C PRO A 48 4.52 -17.56 5.36
N ASP A 49 5.20 -18.55 4.80
CA ASP A 49 4.56 -19.70 4.11
C ASP A 49 3.70 -20.55 5.05
N LEU A 50 4.02 -20.56 6.35
CA LEU A 50 3.30 -21.34 7.36
C LEU A 50 2.11 -20.58 7.96
N LEU A 51 1.95 -19.29 7.67
CA LEU A 51 0.86 -18.48 8.22
C LEU A 51 -0.52 -19.00 7.82
N ARG A 52 -0.65 -19.55 6.60
CA ARG A 52 -1.92 -20.17 6.16
C ARG A 52 -2.29 -21.38 7.01
N GLU A 53 -1.31 -22.21 7.36
CA GLU A 53 -1.53 -23.38 8.21
C GLU A 53 -1.90 -22.96 9.62
N GLU A 54 -1.20 -21.96 10.17
CA GLU A 54 -1.50 -21.39 11.48
C GLU A 54 -2.92 -20.82 11.56
N VAL A 55 -3.35 -20.07 10.54
CA VAL A 55 -4.71 -19.51 10.46
C VAL A 55 -5.74 -20.64 10.49
N ARG A 56 -5.50 -21.72 9.74
CA ARG A 56 -6.41 -22.86 9.65
C ARG A 56 -6.44 -23.70 10.94
N ALA A 57 -5.28 -23.97 11.53
CA ALA A 57 -5.13 -24.91 12.65
C ALA A 57 -5.40 -24.26 14.01
N HIS A 58 -5.13 -22.95 14.15
CA HIS A 58 -5.16 -22.29 15.45
C HIS A 58 -6.05 -21.06 15.50
N VAL A 59 -5.90 -20.11 14.55
CA VAL A 59 -6.68 -18.85 14.58
C VAL A 59 -8.17 -19.09 14.39
N ARG A 60 -8.58 -19.76 13.31
CA ARG A 60 -10.00 -20.02 13.03
C ARG A 60 -10.68 -20.83 14.16
N PRO A 61 -10.08 -21.93 14.68
CA PRO A 61 -10.65 -22.64 15.81
C PRO A 61 -10.76 -21.79 17.09
N PHE A 62 -9.76 -20.95 17.37
CA PHE A 62 -9.80 -20.04 18.52
C PHE A 62 -10.92 -19.00 18.38
N CYS A 63 -11.02 -18.35 17.21
CA CYS A 63 -12.09 -17.39 16.92
C CYS A 63 -13.46 -18.04 17.04
N ALA A 64 -13.65 -19.25 16.50
CA ALA A 64 -14.90 -19.99 16.62
C ALA A 64 -15.25 -20.31 18.08
N TRP A 65 -14.27 -20.73 18.89
CA TRP A 65 -14.46 -20.99 20.32
C TRP A 65 -14.86 -19.73 21.11
N ARG A 66 -14.35 -18.57 20.69
CA ARG A 66 -14.62 -17.26 21.33
C ARG A 66 -15.81 -16.52 20.74
N GLY A 67 -16.41 -17.01 19.65
CA GLY A 67 -17.51 -16.35 18.94
C GLY A 67 -17.08 -15.09 18.17
N LEU A 68 -15.86 -15.10 17.64
CA LEU A 68 -15.26 -14.00 16.89
C LEU A 68 -15.26 -14.29 15.40
N ASP A 69 -15.30 -13.24 14.59
CA ASP A 69 -15.03 -13.35 13.16
C ASP A 69 -13.50 -13.47 12.93
N ALA A 70 -13.08 -14.61 12.38
CA ALA A 70 -11.68 -14.87 12.09
C ALA A 70 -11.16 -14.00 10.95
N ASP A 71 -12.01 -13.68 9.96
CA ASP A 71 -11.62 -12.87 8.82
C ASP A 71 -11.41 -11.42 9.26
N GLU A 72 -12.29 -10.88 10.11
CA GLU A 72 -12.13 -9.54 10.70
C GLU A 72 -10.82 -9.45 11.51
N ALA A 73 -10.52 -10.46 12.34
CA ALA A 73 -9.31 -10.46 13.16
C ALA A 73 -8.02 -10.56 12.32
N VAL A 74 -8.03 -11.36 11.25
CA VAL A 74 -6.89 -11.46 10.31
C VAL A 74 -6.75 -10.18 9.49
N GLU A 75 -7.86 -9.59 9.04
CA GLU A 75 -7.88 -8.33 8.31
C GLU A 75 -7.24 -7.21 9.15
N GLU A 76 -7.66 -7.05 10.42
CA GLU A 76 -7.09 -6.05 11.32
C GLU A 76 -5.58 -6.23 11.50
N TYR A 77 -5.11 -7.46 11.71
CA TYR A 77 -3.69 -7.74 11.82
C TYR A 77 -2.91 -7.40 10.53
N VAL A 78 -3.49 -7.68 9.36
CA VAL A 78 -2.87 -7.30 8.06
C VAL A 78 -2.82 -5.77 7.91
N LEU A 79 -3.82 -5.05 8.38
CA LEU A 79 -3.82 -3.58 8.38
C LEU A 79 -2.78 -3.00 9.35
N GLU A 80 -2.60 -3.61 10.53
CA GLU A 80 -1.53 -3.26 11.46
C GLU A 80 -0.14 -3.52 10.84
N LEU A 81 0.05 -4.66 10.16
CA LEU A 81 1.29 -4.93 9.41
C LEU A 81 1.52 -3.87 8.33
N ALA A 82 0.47 -3.45 7.62
CA ALA A 82 0.58 -2.41 6.61
C ALA A 82 1.08 -1.09 7.20
N GLU A 83 0.60 -0.70 8.39
CA GLU A 83 1.06 0.50 9.10
C GLU A 83 2.54 0.40 9.51
N GLN A 84 2.99 -0.79 9.91
CA GLN A 84 4.37 -1.04 10.32
C GLN A 84 5.38 -0.96 9.18
N VAL A 85 4.96 -1.09 7.92
CA VAL A 85 5.81 -0.93 6.72
C VAL A 85 6.55 0.43 6.73
N TYR A 86 6.05 1.48 7.39
CA TYR A 86 6.80 2.74 7.50
C TYR A 86 7.94 2.73 8.52
N HIS A 87 7.88 1.82 9.50
CA HIS A 87 8.64 1.96 10.73
C HIS A 87 9.67 0.85 10.93
N GLN A 88 9.36 -0.39 10.52
CA GLN A 88 10.20 -1.56 10.80
C GLN A 88 10.09 -2.61 9.68
N ASP A 89 11.21 -3.26 9.37
CA ASP A 89 11.37 -4.44 8.50
C ASP A 89 10.33 -4.59 7.37
N GLN A 90 10.40 -3.68 6.40
CA GLN A 90 9.45 -3.54 5.29
C GLN A 90 9.16 -4.84 4.56
N GLU A 91 10.22 -5.58 4.23
CA GLU A 91 10.11 -6.84 3.49
C GLU A 91 9.38 -7.90 4.33
N LEU A 92 9.75 -8.08 5.60
CA LEU A 92 9.10 -9.06 6.47
C LEU A 92 7.61 -8.75 6.66
N CYS A 93 7.25 -7.50 6.99
CA CYS A 93 5.85 -7.09 7.15
C CYS A 93 5.05 -7.35 5.86
N LEU A 94 5.64 -7.04 4.70
CA LEU A 94 5.01 -7.25 3.41
C LEU A 94 4.80 -8.74 3.11
N HIS A 95 5.83 -9.58 3.23
CA HIS A 95 5.74 -11.01 2.95
C HIS A 95 4.67 -11.67 3.82
N ARG A 96 4.62 -11.31 5.11
CA ARG A 96 3.60 -11.80 6.05
C ARG A 96 2.20 -11.36 5.65
N ALA A 97 2.02 -10.08 5.35
CA ALA A 97 0.73 -9.55 4.94
C ALA A 97 0.24 -10.19 3.63
N ALA A 98 1.12 -10.35 2.64
CA ALA A 98 0.83 -11.02 1.37
C ALA A 98 0.41 -12.49 1.56
N ALA A 99 1.02 -13.21 2.51
CA ALA A 99 0.65 -14.59 2.82
C ALA A 99 -0.71 -14.71 3.52
N LEU A 100 -1.12 -13.69 4.28
CA LEU A 100 -2.37 -13.68 5.04
C LEU A 100 -3.58 -13.23 4.23
N ILE A 101 -3.42 -12.33 3.26
CA ILE A 101 -4.54 -11.84 2.42
C ILE A 101 -5.35 -12.99 1.80
N PRO A 102 -4.75 -14.01 1.14
CA PRO A 102 -5.50 -15.14 0.59
C PRO A 102 -6.27 -15.97 1.62
N CYS A 103 -5.99 -15.80 2.91
CA CYS A 103 -6.68 -16.52 3.99
C CYS A 103 -8.04 -15.90 4.34
N LEU A 104 -8.31 -14.67 3.88
CA LEU A 104 -9.61 -14.00 3.99
C LEU A 104 -10.59 -14.62 2.98
N ALA A 105 -11.82 -14.91 3.42
CA ALA A 105 -12.84 -15.52 2.57
C ALA A 105 -13.53 -14.53 1.63
N SER A 106 -13.61 -13.25 2.02
CA SER A 106 -14.25 -12.20 1.21
C SER A 106 -13.26 -11.51 0.27
N ALA A 107 -13.64 -11.35 -1.00
CA ALA A 107 -12.87 -10.56 -1.96
C ALA A 107 -12.80 -9.08 -1.52
N GLU A 108 -13.83 -8.59 -0.84
CA GLU A 108 -13.86 -7.24 -0.27
C GLU A 108 -12.76 -7.02 0.78
N GLY A 109 -12.58 -7.97 1.71
CA GLY A 109 -11.52 -7.91 2.72
C GLY A 109 -10.14 -8.04 2.09
N GLN A 110 -9.98 -8.97 1.14
CA GLN A 110 -8.74 -9.12 0.37
C GLN A 110 -8.36 -7.81 -0.35
N ALA A 111 -9.32 -7.20 -1.04
CA ALA A 111 -9.11 -5.96 -1.77
C ALA A 111 -8.73 -4.80 -0.83
N ARG A 112 -9.40 -4.69 0.33
CA ARG A 112 -9.11 -3.65 1.32
C ARG A 112 -7.68 -3.77 1.83
N CYS A 113 -7.27 -4.95 2.30
CA CYS A 113 -5.91 -5.21 2.76
C CYS A 113 -4.87 -4.93 1.67
N LEU A 114 -5.11 -5.42 0.45
CA LEU A 114 -4.19 -5.21 -0.67
C LEU A 114 -4.03 -3.73 -1.01
N VAL A 115 -5.12 -2.97 -1.08
CA VAL A 115 -5.08 -1.52 -1.33
C VAL A 115 -4.32 -0.80 -0.22
N GLU A 116 -4.56 -1.13 1.06
CA GLU A 116 -3.89 -0.50 2.19
C GLU A 116 -2.37 -0.80 2.22
N LEU A 117 -1.95 -2.00 1.84
CA LEU A 117 -0.54 -2.33 1.62
C LEU A 117 0.05 -1.53 0.45
N LEU A 118 -0.65 -1.48 -0.69
CA LEU A 118 -0.21 -0.74 -1.87
C LEU A 118 -0.16 0.77 -1.67
N LYS A 119 -0.91 1.34 -0.71
CA LYS A 119 -0.76 2.74 -0.29
C LYS A 119 0.55 2.97 0.44
N ARG A 120 0.91 2.06 1.34
CA ARG A 120 2.00 2.26 2.29
C ARG A 120 3.36 1.79 1.77
N TRP A 121 3.37 0.83 0.87
CA TRP A 121 4.61 0.32 0.28
C TRP A 121 5.33 1.43 -0.51
N ASP A 122 6.51 1.86 -0.08
CA ASP A 122 7.16 3.04 -0.68
C ASP A 122 8.01 2.70 -1.90
N ASP A 123 8.31 1.41 -2.10
CA ASP A 123 9.35 0.98 -2.99
C ASP A 123 9.01 1.13 -4.48
N GLY A 124 10.04 1.36 -5.29
CA GLY A 124 9.95 1.74 -6.71
C GLY A 124 9.38 0.68 -7.65
N GLY A 125 8.82 -0.43 -7.14
CA GLY A 125 8.24 -1.53 -7.89
C GLY A 125 6.96 -2.08 -7.27
N THR A 126 6.32 -3.00 -7.99
CA THR A 126 5.30 -3.88 -7.39
C THR A 126 6.04 -5.07 -6.81
N PRO A 127 5.93 -5.34 -5.50
CA PRO A 127 6.60 -6.49 -4.90
C PRO A 127 6.17 -7.80 -5.54
N THR A 128 7.12 -8.71 -5.69
CA THR A 128 6.90 -10.03 -6.28
C THR A 128 5.79 -10.78 -5.57
N ASP A 129 5.71 -10.68 -4.24
CA ASP A 129 4.70 -11.36 -3.40
C ASP A 129 3.28 -10.85 -3.61
N LEU A 130 3.14 -9.60 -4.04
CA LEU A 130 1.84 -9.01 -4.34
C LEU A 130 1.40 -9.27 -5.79
N GLN A 131 2.30 -9.71 -6.69
CA GLN A 131 1.95 -9.94 -8.10
C GLN A 131 0.86 -11.00 -8.29
N PRO A 132 0.88 -12.16 -7.58
CA PRO A 132 -0.20 -13.14 -7.68
C PRO A 132 -1.55 -12.56 -7.23
N LEU A 133 -1.56 -11.81 -6.12
CA LEU A 133 -2.77 -11.15 -5.60
C LEU A 133 -3.31 -10.09 -6.57
N ILE A 134 -2.43 -9.33 -7.21
CA ILE A 134 -2.82 -8.34 -8.22
C ILE A 134 -3.38 -9.01 -9.48
N ALA A 135 -2.79 -10.13 -9.91
CA ALA A 135 -3.30 -10.89 -11.04
C ALA A 135 -4.68 -11.50 -10.72
N GLU A 136 -4.87 -12.02 -9.51
CA GLU A 136 -6.16 -12.51 -9.03
C GLU A 136 -7.21 -11.38 -9.00
N ALA A 137 -6.82 -10.18 -8.59
CA ALA A 137 -7.70 -9.02 -8.54
C ALA A 137 -8.30 -8.62 -9.90
N GLU A 138 -7.71 -9.05 -11.02
CA GLU A 138 -8.29 -8.83 -12.36
C GLU A 138 -9.62 -9.56 -12.56
N GLY A 139 -9.81 -10.69 -11.87
CA GLY A 139 -11.04 -11.48 -11.88
C GLY A 139 -12.09 -11.04 -10.86
N TRP A 140 -11.78 -10.07 -9.99
CA TRP A 140 -12.72 -9.56 -9.01
C TRP A 140 -13.81 -8.68 -9.64
N ARG A 141 -14.82 -8.35 -8.84
CA ARG A 141 -15.85 -7.39 -9.23
C ARG A 141 -15.22 -6.05 -9.66
N PRO A 142 -15.84 -5.34 -10.62
CA PRO A 142 -15.28 -4.11 -11.18
C PRO A 142 -14.88 -3.07 -10.13
N ASP A 143 -15.71 -2.84 -9.12
CA ASP A 143 -15.46 -1.88 -8.05
C ASP A 143 -14.18 -2.18 -7.25
N LEU A 144 -13.94 -3.45 -6.92
CA LEU A 144 -12.75 -3.88 -6.18
C LEU A 144 -11.49 -3.86 -7.06
N ARG A 145 -11.62 -4.39 -8.29
CA ARG A 145 -10.54 -4.40 -9.28
C ARG A 145 -10.08 -2.98 -9.60
N ASP A 146 -11.03 -2.07 -9.84
CA ASP A 146 -10.73 -0.70 -10.22
C ASP A 146 -10.07 0.04 -9.06
N ALA A 147 -10.42 -0.26 -7.80
CA ALA A 147 -9.71 0.26 -6.62
C ALA A 147 -8.22 -0.17 -6.57
N VAL A 148 -7.92 -1.43 -6.87
CA VAL A 148 -6.53 -1.93 -6.95
C VAL A 148 -5.78 -1.27 -8.12
N LYS A 149 -6.42 -1.18 -9.30
CA LYS A 149 -5.84 -0.53 -10.49
C LYS A 149 -5.54 0.95 -10.24
N ASP A 150 -6.48 1.66 -9.64
CA ASP A 150 -6.32 3.05 -9.22
C ASP A 150 -5.12 3.20 -8.30
N GLN A 151 -4.98 2.31 -7.31
CA GLN A 151 -3.87 2.38 -6.38
C GLN A 151 -2.52 2.11 -7.06
N LEU A 152 -2.45 1.12 -7.96
CA LEU A 152 -1.26 0.86 -8.77
C LEU A 152 -0.90 2.05 -9.67
N ALA A 153 -1.89 2.72 -10.23
CA ALA A 153 -1.71 3.93 -11.03
C ALA A 153 -1.15 5.08 -10.19
N LEU A 154 -1.71 5.32 -8.99
CA LEU A 154 -1.21 6.33 -8.04
C LEU A 154 0.24 6.06 -7.60
N ARG A 155 0.64 4.80 -7.46
CA ARG A 155 2.04 4.44 -7.18
C ARG A 155 3.00 4.86 -8.30
N LYS A 156 2.59 4.71 -9.56
CA LYS A 156 3.39 5.16 -10.71
C LYS A 156 3.57 6.67 -10.67
N VAL A 157 2.48 7.40 -10.41
CA VAL A 157 2.52 8.86 -10.22
C VAL A 157 3.46 9.25 -9.08
N LYS A 158 3.30 8.63 -7.90
CA LYS A 158 4.16 8.84 -6.72
C LYS A 158 5.65 8.69 -7.06
N ARG A 159 6.01 7.66 -7.82
CA ARG A 159 7.39 7.42 -8.27
C ARG A 159 7.91 8.56 -9.15
N VAL A 160 7.12 9.00 -10.11
CA VAL A 160 7.47 10.15 -10.96
C VAL A 160 7.67 11.39 -10.10
N LEU A 161 6.75 11.68 -9.18
CA LEU A 161 6.86 12.84 -8.31
C LEU A 161 8.13 12.82 -7.45
N ARG A 162 8.53 11.66 -6.91
CA ARG A 162 9.80 11.50 -6.19
C ARG A 162 11.00 11.70 -7.10
N LYS A 163 10.99 11.14 -8.31
CA LYS A 163 12.08 11.31 -9.31
C LYS A 163 12.40 12.79 -9.55
N TYR A 164 11.38 13.65 -9.53
CA TYR A 164 11.53 15.10 -9.73
C TYR A 164 11.62 15.91 -8.43
N GLY A 165 11.70 15.28 -7.26
CA GLY A 165 11.81 15.95 -5.96
C GLY A 165 10.56 16.74 -5.55
N LEU A 166 9.40 16.41 -6.12
CA LEU A 166 8.14 17.11 -5.87
C LEU A 166 7.45 16.64 -4.58
N ILE A 167 7.82 15.45 -4.09
CA ILE A 167 7.38 14.88 -2.82
C ILE A 167 8.58 14.24 -2.10
N GLY A 168 8.58 14.26 -0.77
CA GLY A 168 9.66 13.70 0.05
C GLY A 168 9.70 12.17 0.07
N GLU A 169 10.83 11.61 0.50
CA GLU A 169 10.95 10.20 0.83
C GLU A 169 10.01 9.86 2.00
N GLY A 170 9.22 8.79 1.88
CA GLY A 170 8.27 8.40 2.91
C GLY A 170 6.92 9.13 2.91
N SER A 171 6.62 10.02 1.95
CA SER A 171 5.27 10.62 1.87
C SER A 171 4.25 9.56 1.47
N GLY A 172 3.53 8.97 2.44
CA GLY A 172 2.69 7.79 2.17
C GLY A 172 1.48 8.05 1.31
N ASP A 173 0.75 9.11 1.63
CA ASP A 173 -0.45 9.49 0.93
C ASP A 173 -0.16 10.51 -0.19
N VAL A 174 -0.54 10.17 -1.42
CA VAL A 174 -0.52 11.07 -2.59
C VAL A 174 -1.91 11.45 -3.05
N SER A 175 -2.93 11.30 -2.19
CA SER A 175 -4.31 11.71 -2.46
C SER A 175 -4.41 13.19 -2.85
N PHE A 176 -3.55 14.05 -2.28
CA PHE A 176 -3.45 15.47 -2.64
C PHE A 176 -3.12 15.71 -4.12
N VAL A 177 -2.50 14.73 -4.79
CA VAL A 177 -2.22 14.79 -6.23
C VAL A 177 -3.50 14.76 -7.06
N ARG A 178 -4.61 14.23 -6.52
CA ARG A 178 -5.93 14.30 -7.15
C ARG A 178 -6.56 15.70 -7.06
N MET A 179 -5.99 16.62 -6.28
CA MET A 179 -6.47 18.01 -6.27
C MET A 179 -6.17 18.66 -7.62
N ALA A 180 -7.23 19.00 -8.33
CA ALA A 180 -7.25 19.67 -9.64
C ALA A 180 -6.15 20.73 -9.81
N TRP A 181 -6.07 21.70 -8.90
CA TRP A 181 -5.10 22.81 -8.98
C TRP A 181 -3.66 22.36 -8.79
N TYR A 182 -3.41 21.34 -7.97
CA TYR A 182 -2.07 20.87 -7.63
C TYR A 182 -1.50 20.01 -8.76
N ASN A 183 -2.33 19.11 -9.32
CA ASN A 183 -2.04 18.35 -10.52
C ASN A 183 -1.59 19.28 -11.67
N THR A 184 -2.38 20.32 -11.96
CA THR A 184 -2.10 21.26 -13.04
C THR A 184 -0.77 21.96 -12.87
N ARG A 185 -0.43 22.39 -11.65
CA ARG A 185 0.87 23.03 -11.38
C ARG A 185 2.03 22.07 -11.54
N ILE A 186 1.90 20.82 -11.07
CA ILE A 186 2.95 19.81 -11.24
C ILE A 186 3.17 19.47 -12.69
N VAL A 187 2.09 19.13 -13.41
CA VAL A 187 2.21 18.71 -14.80
C VAL A 187 2.76 19.86 -15.63
N TYR A 188 2.27 21.08 -15.44
CA TYR A 188 2.84 22.26 -16.10
C TYR A 188 4.32 22.44 -15.75
N HIS A 189 4.69 22.32 -14.47
CA HIS A 189 6.08 22.43 -14.05
C HIS A 189 6.98 21.40 -14.77
N LEU A 190 6.58 20.12 -14.80
CA LEU A 190 7.32 19.07 -15.48
C LEU A 190 7.42 19.32 -16.98
N LEU A 191 6.31 19.69 -17.63
CA LEU A 191 6.28 20.02 -19.06
C LEU A 191 7.12 21.26 -19.40
N SER A 192 7.20 22.24 -18.49
CA SER A 192 7.98 23.47 -18.67
C SER A 192 9.49 23.30 -18.47
N ARG A 193 9.94 22.15 -17.97
CA ARG A 193 11.38 21.86 -17.88
C ARG A 193 11.97 21.92 -19.29
N SER A 194 13.10 22.58 -19.43
CA SER A 194 13.84 22.68 -20.70
C SER A 194 14.84 21.53 -20.87
N ASP A 195 14.72 20.47 -20.06
CA ASP A 195 15.54 19.28 -20.22
C ASP A 195 15.25 18.64 -21.59
N GLY A 196 16.27 18.37 -22.40
CA GLY A 196 16.09 17.64 -23.66
C GLY A 196 15.66 16.18 -23.49
N ASP A 197 15.36 15.75 -22.26
CA ASP A 197 15.08 14.37 -21.91
C ASP A 197 13.65 13.96 -22.27
N ALA A 198 13.54 12.95 -23.14
CA ALA A 198 12.28 12.33 -23.51
C ALA A 198 11.57 11.66 -22.31
N SER A 199 12.30 11.32 -21.25
CA SER A 199 11.75 10.72 -20.03
C SER A 199 10.80 11.68 -19.31
N THR A 200 11.10 12.98 -19.28
CA THR A 200 10.26 14.00 -18.62
C THR A 200 8.91 14.17 -19.30
N LEU A 201 8.87 14.12 -20.64
CA LEU A 201 7.59 14.14 -21.36
C LEU A 201 6.78 12.86 -21.10
N ARG A 202 7.42 11.69 -21.16
CA ARG A 202 6.76 10.40 -20.90
C ARG A 202 6.16 10.36 -19.49
N ASP A 203 6.91 10.81 -18.51
CA ASP A 203 6.51 10.85 -17.10
C ASP A 203 5.36 11.84 -16.87
N SER A 204 5.40 13.01 -17.52
CA SER A 204 4.31 14.00 -17.47
C SER A 204 3.00 13.45 -18.08
N LEU A 205 3.10 12.73 -19.20
CA LEU A 205 1.94 12.09 -19.82
C LEU A 205 1.39 10.94 -18.95
N ALA A 206 2.26 10.15 -18.32
CA ALA A 206 1.84 9.10 -17.39
C ALA A 206 1.08 9.66 -16.19
N ILE A 207 1.42 10.86 -15.71
CA ILE A 207 0.65 11.56 -14.67
C ILE A 207 -0.74 11.95 -15.18
N LEU A 208 -0.83 12.49 -16.40
CA LEU A 208 -2.09 12.91 -17.02
C LEU A 208 -3.06 11.76 -17.30
N GLU A 209 -2.55 10.55 -17.55
CA GLU A 209 -3.40 9.37 -17.77
C GLU A 209 -4.09 8.89 -16.49
N VAL A 210 -3.51 9.17 -15.31
CA VAL A 210 -3.99 8.67 -14.02
C VAL A 210 -4.88 9.68 -13.30
N LEU A 211 -4.66 10.98 -13.52
CA LEU A 211 -5.35 12.04 -12.80
C LEU A 211 -6.46 12.66 -13.66
N PRO A 212 -7.47 13.30 -13.04
CA PRO A 212 -8.54 13.97 -13.77
C PRO A 212 -7.95 14.92 -14.83
N GLN A 213 -8.37 14.74 -16.08
CA GLN A 213 -7.79 15.47 -17.21
C GLN A 213 -8.07 16.97 -17.10
N GLN A 214 -7.00 17.74 -16.87
CA GLN A 214 -7.02 19.21 -17.04
C GLN A 214 -6.32 19.65 -18.32
N PHE A 215 -5.49 18.77 -18.89
CA PHE A 215 -4.81 18.98 -20.17
C PHE A 215 -5.12 17.79 -21.08
N THR A 216 -5.40 18.10 -22.33
CA THR A 216 -5.31 17.14 -23.42
C THR A 216 -3.84 16.81 -23.70
N ARG A 217 -3.60 15.64 -24.32
CA ARG A 217 -2.27 15.26 -24.79
C ARG A 217 -1.67 16.30 -25.75
N ALA A 218 -2.51 16.94 -26.57
CA ALA A 218 -2.08 17.97 -27.52
C ALA A 218 -1.59 19.24 -26.80
N GLU A 219 -2.32 19.70 -25.78
CA GLU A 219 -1.90 20.85 -24.96
C GLU A 219 -0.59 20.57 -24.22
N ALA A 220 -0.43 19.36 -23.68
CA ALA A 220 0.80 18.96 -23.01
C ALA A 220 2.02 19.02 -23.94
N LEU A 221 1.87 18.53 -25.18
CA LEU A 221 2.90 18.61 -26.22
C LEU A 221 3.19 20.05 -26.61
N PHE A 222 2.16 20.88 -26.77
CA PHE A 222 2.31 22.29 -27.11
C PHE A 222 3.09 23.07 -26.04
N ILE A 223 2.78 22.88 -24.75
CA ILE A 223 3.50 23.48 -23.63
C ILE A 223 4.97 23.07 -23.68
N ARG A 224 5.24 21.77 -23.83
CA ARG A 224 6.62 21.24 -23.87
C ARG A 224 7.43 21.83 -25.02
N LEU A 225 6.87 21.85 -26.23
CA LEU A 225 7.53 22.40 -27.41
C LEU A 225 7.83 23.89 -27.24
N THR A 226 6.89 24.66 -26.71
CA THR A 226 7.07 26.10 -26.47
C THR A 226 8.25 26.37 -25.54
N HIS A 227 8.37 25.61 -24.45
CA HIS A 227 9.47 25.76 -23.49
C HIS A 227 10.81 25.25 -24.04
N LEU A 228 10.83 24.17 -24.80
CA LEU A 228 12.05 23.68 -25.45
C LEU A 228 12.58 24.68 -26.48
N VAL A 229 11.71 25.24 -27.32
CA VAL A 229 12.09 26.25 -28.31
C VAL A 229 12.61 27.53 -27.65
N ALA A 230 11.95 27.99 -26.58
CA ALA A 230 12.41 29.16 -25.82
C ALA A 230 13.76 28.96 -25.12
N ALA A 231 14.17 27.71 -24.87
CA ALA A 231 15.44 27.37 -24.25
C ALA A 231 16.60 27.20 -25.24
N ILE A 232 16.35 27.21 -26.55
CA ILE A 232 17.40 27.19 -27.57
C ILE A 232 18.07 28.58 -27.56
N PRO A 233 19.36 28.70 -27.19
CA PRO A 233 20.05 29.96 -27.32
C PRO A 233 20.06 30.36 -28.80
N LEU A 234 19.65 31.60 -29.09
CA LEU A 234 19.78 32.18 -30.43
C LEU A 234 21.26 32.46 -30.70
N ASP A 235 22.02 31.42 -31.02
CA ASP A 235 23.36 31.52 -31.59
C ASP A 235 23.22 32.12 -33.00
N GLY A 236 23.09 33.44 -33.05
CA GLY A 236 22.83 34.19 -34.27
C GLY A 236 22.86 35.70 -34.13
N ALA A 237 22.88 36.25 -32.90
CA ALA A 237 23.21 37.66 -32.69
C ALA A 237 24.74 37.84 -32.54
N GLY A 238 25.49 37.35 -33.52
CA GLY A 238 26.83 37.86 -33.79
C GLY A 238 26.68 39.32 -34.22
N GLY A 239 26.81 40.24 -33.26
CA GLY A 239 26.81 41.66 -33.54
C GLY A 239 27.96 42.00 -34.51
N PRO A 240 27.71 42.76 -35.59
CA PRO A 240 28.79 43.28 -36.40
C PRO A 240 29.46 44.44 -35.65
N GLY A 241 30.65 44.19 -35.11
CA GLY A 241 31.56 45.21 -34.57
C GLY A 241 32.82 44.56 -34.00
N ALA A 242 34.05 44.93 -34.34
CA ALA A 242 34.55 46.13 -34.98
C ALA A 242 35.81 45.80 -35.81
N ALA A 243 35.93 46.48 -36.95
CA ALA A 243 37.20 46.70 -37.64
C ALA A 243 37.95 47.86 -36.96
#